data_AF-A0A8T3XKV3-F1
#
_entry.id   AF-A0A8T3XKV3-F1
#
_cell.length_a   1.000
_cell.length_b   1.000
_cell.length_c   1.000
_cell.angle_alpha   90.00
_cell.angle_beta   90.00
_cell.angle_gamma   90.00
#
_symmetry.space_group_name_H-M   'P 1'
#
loop_
_entity.id
_entity.type
_entity.pdbx_description
1 polymer ?
#
loop_
_entity_poly.entity_id
_entity_poly.type
_entity_poly.pdbx_seq_one_letter_code
_entity_poly.pdbx_strand_id
1 'polypeptide(L)'
;MGKGEEQAISLAIERKDTLILDDAAAIKAAKALNVSHIRTTTIIFTALKKGILTKKQALSILNQLIENGYYIPTKDYAALISKFK
;
A
#
# COMPACT_ATOMS: atom_id res chain seq x y z
N MET A 1 0.09 8.08 -14.94
CA MET A 1 -0.37 6.70 -14.75
C MET A 1 0.07 5.89 -15.94
N GLY A 2 0.51 4.67 -15.69
CA GLY A 2 0.88 3.73 -16.75
C GLY A 2 -0.29 2.84 -17.16
N LYS A 3 -0.22 2.26 -18.37
CA LYS A 3 -1.24 1.33 -18.90
C LYS A 3 -1.55 0.16 -17.96
N GLY A 4 -0.57 -0.30 -17.18
CA GLY A 4 -0.78 -1.38 -16.20
C GLY A 4 -1.72 -0.98 -15.05
N GLU A 5 -1.62 0.25 -14.55
CA GLU A 5 -2.48 0.74 -13.47
C GLU A 5 -3.92 0.94 -13.96
N GLU A 6 -4.06 1.45 -15.18
CA GLU A 6 -5.36 1.60 -15.85
C GLU A 6 -6.07 0.24 -15.99
N GLN A 7 -5.35 -0.77 -16.47
CA GLN A 7 -5.88 -2.13 -16.60
C GLN A 7 -6.23 -2.74 -15.23
N ALA A 8 -5.39 -2.53 -14.21
CA ALA A 8 -5.66 -3.02 -12.87
C ALA A 8 -6.90 -2.38 -12.24
N ILE A 9 -7.10 -1.07 -12.43
CA ILE A 9 -8.30 -0.36 -11.99
C ILE A 9 -9.53 -0.86 -12.74
N SER A 10 -9.45 -1.02 -14.07
CA SER A 10 -10.55 -1.55 -14.87
C SER A 10 -10.97 -2.95 -14.40
N LEU A 11 -9.99 -3.81 -14.14
CA LEU A 11 -10.25 -5.17 -13.66
C LEU A 11 -10.86 -5.16 -12.26
N ALA A 12 -10.40 -4.28 -11.37
CA ALA A 12 -10.95 -4.14 -10.03
C ALA A 12 -12.42 -3.66 -10.06
N ILE A 13 -12.78 -2.77 -11.00
CA ILE A 13 -14.17 -2.35 -11.23
C ILE A 13 -15.02 -3.53 -11.67
N GLU A 14 -14.56 -4.29 -12.67
CA GLU A 14 -15.26 -5.46 -13.21
C GLU A 14 -15.52 -6.51 -12.13
N ARG A 15 -14.51 -6.79 -11.30
CA ARG A 15 -14.57 -7.83 -10.26
C ARG A 15 -15.13 -7.35 -8.92
N LYS A 16 -15.34 -6.03 -8.75
CA LYS A 16 -15.70 -5.40 -7.48
C LYS A 16 -14.69 -5.70 -6.36
N ASP A 17 -13.42 -5.79 -6.71
CA ASP A 17 -12.33 -6.11 -5.79
C ASP A 17 -11.65 -4.85 -5.23
N THR A 18 -10.90 -5.03 -4.15
CA THR A 18 -10.00 -3.99 -3.61
C THR A 18 -8.64 -4.08 -4.27
N LEU A 19 -8.16 -2.97 -4.82
CA LEU A 19 -6.86 -2.89 -5.48
C LEU A 19 -5.74 -2.43 -4.54
N ILE A 20 -4.52 -2.90 -4.77
CA ILE A 20 -3.33 -2.34 -4.10
C ILE A 20 -2.74 -1.27 -5.03
N LEU A 21 -2.66 -0.03 -4.54
CA LEU A 21 -2.12 1.11 -5.27
C LEU A 21 -1.23 1.95 -4.36
N ASP A 22 -0.05 2.33 -4.84
CA ASP A 22 0.87 3.22 -4.12
C ASP A 22 1.18 4.52 -4.88
N ASP A 23 0.98 4.53 -6.21
CA ASP A 23 1.13 5.71 -7.07
C ASP A 23 0.04 6.77 -6.79
N ALA A 24 0.47 8.03 -6.71
CA ALA A 24 -0.42 9.12 -6.35
C ALA A 24 -1.47 9.42 -7.43
N ALA A 25 -1.13 9.29 -8.71
CA ALA A 25 -2.07 9.52 -9.80
C ALA A 25 -3.08 8.35 -9.89
N ALA A 26 -2.62 7.10 -9.73
CA ALA A 26 -3.50 5.94 -9.70
C ALA A 26 -4.51 5.99 -8.54
N ILE A 27 -4.08 6.40 -7.35
CA ILE A 27 -4.96 6.60 -6.20
C ILE A 27 -6.01 7.68 -6.47
N LYS A 28 -5.64 8.79 -7.13
CA LYS A 28 -6.60 9.84 -7.51
C LYS A 28 -7.64 9.29 -8.47
N ALA A 29 -7.23 8.52 -9.48
CA ALA A 29 -8.15 7.89 -10.43
C ALA A 29 -9.08 6.88 -9.74
N ALA A 30 -8.55 5.97 -8.91
CA ALA A 30 -9.36 5.00 -8.16
C ALA A 30 -10.40 5.70 -7.27
N LYS A 31 -10.04 6.79 -6.60
CA LYS A 31 -10.98 7.61 -5.83
C LYS A 31 -12.06 8.24 -6.69
N ALA A 32 -11.70 8.84 -7.82
CA ALA A 32 -12.66 9.46 -8.74
C ALA A 32 -13.66 8.44 -9.31
N LEU A 33 -13.24 7.18 -9.45
CA LEU A 33 -14.04 6.07 -9.96
C LEU A 33 -14.73 5.25 -8.85
N ASN A 34 -14.65 5.67 -7.58
CA ASN A 34 -15.18 4.95 -6.42
C ASN A 34 -14.70 3.49 -6.29
N VAL A 35 -13.44 3.23 -6.66
CA VAL A 35 -12.81 1.92 -6.54
C VAL A 35 -12.11 1.81 -5.18
N SER A 36 -12.44 0.74 -4.44
CA SER A 36 -11.77 0.42 -3.18
C SER A 36 -10.29 0.15 -3.43
N HIS A 37 -9.43 0.77 -2.62
CA HIS A 37 -7.99 0.57 -2.72
C HIS A 37 -7.33 0.62 -1.34
N ILE A 38 -6.19 -0.07 -1.23
CA ILE A 38 -5.27 -0.01 -0.10
C ILE A 38 -3.85 0.23 -0.61
N ARG A 39 -2.97 0.69 0.29
CA ARG A 39 -1.54 0.83 0.01
C ARG A 39 -0.78 -0.42 0.46
N THR A 40 0.38 -0.70 -0.13
CA THR A 40 1.23 -1.84 0.28
C THR A 40 1.54 -1.80 1.78
N THR A 41 1.80 -0.62 2.34
CA THR A 41 2.06 -0.44 3.78
C THR A 41 0.87 -0.82 4.67
N THR A 42 -0.36 -0.75 4.15
CA THR A 42 -1.58 -1.16 4.87
C THR A 42 -1.60 -2.67 5.10
N ILE A 43 -1.06 -3.44 4.16
CA ILE A 43 -0.97 -4.90 4.24
C ILE A 43 -0.02 -5.28 5.38
N ILE A 44 1.17 -4.67 5.43
CA ILE A 44 2.18 -4.89 6.48
C ILE A 44 1.58 -4.56 7.85
N PHE A 45 0.92 -3.41 7.98
CA PHE A 45 0.31 -2.99 9.23
C PHE A 45 -0.83 -3.91 9.67
N THR A 46 -1.64 -4.38 8.72
CA THR A 46 -2.73 -5.33 9.00
C THR A 46 -2.18 -6.67 9.48
N ALA A 47 -1.11 -7.17 8.85
CA ALA A 47 -0.46 -8.41 9.27
C ALA A 47 0.16 -8.30 10.67
N LEU A 48 0.77 -7.16 10.99
CA LEU A 48 1.26 -6.87 12.34
C LEU A 48 0.12 -6.87 13.37
N LYS A 49 -0.98 -6.15 13.08
CA LYS A 49 -2.16 -6.09 13.96
C LYS A 49 -2.80 -7.45 14.22
N LYS A 50 -2.77 -8.34 13.21
CA LYS A 50 -3.30 -9.70 13.32
C LYS A 50 -2.33 -10.68 13.99
N GLY A 51 -1.15 -10.23 14.41
CA GLY A 51 -0.11 -11.09 15.01
C GLY A 51 0.56 -12.05 14.02
N ILE A 52 0.34 -11.87 12.70
CA ILE A 52 0.97 -12.67 11.65
C ILE A 52 2.45 -12.30 11.52
N LEU A 53 2.76 -11.01 11.69
CA LEU A 53 4.14 -10.51 11.72
C LEU A 53 4.46 -9.96 13.10
N THR A 54 5.70 -10.18 13.55
CA THR A 54 6.28 -9.41 14.66
C THR A 54 6.68 -8.01 14.19
N LYS A 55 6.87 -7.08 15.12
CA LYS A 55 7.37 -5.72 14.82
C LYS A 55 8.70 -5.74 14.07
N LYS A 56 9.61 -6.63 14.47
CA LYS A 56 10.93 -6.79 13.83
C LYS A 56 10.80 -7.24 12.37
N GLN A 57 9.91 -8.21 12.10
CA GLN A 57 9.65 -8.67 10.72
C GLN A 57 8.98 -7.57 9.89
N ALA A 58 7.99 -6.87 10.43
CA ALA A 58 7.31 -5.77 9.74
C ALA A 58 8.29 -4.64 9.37
N LEU A 59 9.19 -4.27 10.29
CA LEU A 59 10.21 -3.26 10.04
C LEU A 59 11.23 -3.73 8.99
N SER A 60 11.66 -4.99 9.06
CA SER A 60 12.58 -5.58 8.08
C SER A 60 11.98 -5.55 6.66
N ILE A 61 10.71 -5.95 6.50
CA ILE A 61 10.02 -5.93 5.21
C ILE A 61 9.91 -4.49 4.69
N LEU A 62 9.57 -3.54 5.57
CA LEU A 62 9.44 -2.13 5.18
C LEU A 62 10.78 -1.55 4.70
N ASN A 63 11.88 -1.87 5.39
CA ASN A 63 13.23 -1.46 4.97
C ASN A 63 13.60 -2.09 3.62
N GLN A 64 13.32 -3.38 3.43
CA GLN A 64 13.57 -4.06 2.16
C GLN A 64 12.77 -3.43 1.00
N LEU A 65 11.53 -2.99 1.24
CA LEU A 65 10.77 -2.27 0.21
C LEU A 65 11.49 -0.98 -0.19
N ILE A 66 11.94 -0.19 0.80
CA ILE A 66 12.65 1.07 0.56
C ILE A 66 13.96 0.82 -0.19
N GLU A 67 14.74 -0.19 0.23
CA GLU A 67 15.98 -0.60 -0.44
C GLU A 67 15.75 -1.01 -1.89
N ASN A 68 14.59 -1.62 -2.19
CA ASN A 68 14.18 -2.00 -3.55
C ASN A 68 13.47 -0.87 -4.32
N GLY A 69 13.53 0.38 -3.85
CA GLY A 69 13.05 1.57 -4.56
C GLY A 69 11.61 1.98 -4.25
N TYR A 70 10.96 1.38 -3.25
CA TYR A 70 9.65 1.83 -2.80
C TYR A 70 9.76 3.17 -2.07
N TYR A 71 9.13 4.20 -2.63
CA TYR A 71 9.21 5.55 -2.08
C TYR A 71 8.23 5.75 -0.91
N ILE A 72 8.77 6.12 0.26
CA ILE A 72 7.99 6.58 1.41
C ILE A 72 8.58 7.90 1.89
N PRO A 73 7.80 9.00 1.96
CA PRO A 73 8.25 10.21 2.61
C PRO A 73 8.67 9.94 4.06
N THR A 74 9.79 10.51 4.51
CA THR A 74 10.34 10.27 5.86
C THR A 74 9.31 10.50 6.98
N LYS A 75 8.44 11.50 6.82
CA LYS A 75 7.34 11.78 7.76
C LYS A 75 6.34 10.63 7.86
N ASP A 76 6.01 10.00 6.74
CA ASP A 76 5.03 8.92 6.66
C ASP A 76 5.63 7.62 7.18
N TYR A 77 6.92 7.41 6.91
CA TYR A 77 7.71 6.32 7.48
C TYR A 77 7.77 6.40 9.02
N ALA A 78 8.12 7.56 9.57
CA ALA A 78 8.14 7.79 11.01
C ALA A 78 6.76 7.59 11.64
N ALA A 79 5.71 8.10 10.98
CA ALA A 79 4.33 7.91 11.42
C ALA A 79 3.92 6.43 11.40
N LEU A 80 4.33 5.65 10.40
CA LEU A 80 4.07 4.21 10.32
C LEU A 80 4.72 3.45 11.48
N ILE A 81 6.01 3.69 11.75
CA ILE A 81 6.73 3.00 12.83
C ILE A 81 6.17 3.37 14.19
N SER A 82 5.81 4.64 14.43
CA SER A 82 5.24 5.06 15.71
C SER A 82 3.92 4.36 16.05
N LYS A 83 3.22 3.85 15.03
CA LYS A 83 1.97 3.07 15.16
C LYS A 83 2.20 1.59 15.40
N PHE A 84 3.43 1.08 15.33
CA PHE A 84 3.76 -0.31 15.66
C PHE A 84 3.79 -0.52 17.19
N LYS A 85 2.89 0.11 17.94
CA LYS A 85 2.76 -0.08 19.39
C LYS A 85 2.28 -1.48 19.73
#